data_AF-A0A7K2MYN2-F1
#
_entry.id   AF-A0A7K2MYN2-F1
#
_cell.length_a   1.000
_cell.length_b   1.000
_cell.length_c   1.000
_cell.angle_alpha   90.00
_cell.angle_beta   90.00
_cell.angle_gamma   90.00
#
_symmetry.space_group_name_H-M   'P 1'
#
loop_
_entity.id
_entity.type
_entity.pdbx_description
1 polymer ?
#
loop_
_entity_poly.entity_id
_entity_poly.type
_entity_poly.pdbx_seq_one_letter_code
_entity_poly.pdbx_strand_id
1 'polypeptide(L)'
;MGDTAVISLTLLPGRTDTTRIGRDRLELLTALIEAPAFDPLFRDTLIFIPPQHPVYAWQCAVDGCKRIRRISHNLCNTHNLEWEQAEQTGQTKRAFMERPPLCPPRGEWTTAGA
;
A
#
# COMPACT_ATOMS: atom_id res chain seq x y z
N MET A 1 21.42 -19.01 -8.98
CA MET A 1 21.46 -18.22 -10.22
C MET A 1 20.29 -18.69 -11.08
N GLY A 2 19.14 -18.03 -10.94
CA GLY A 2 17.97 -18.31 -11.77
C GLY A 2 17.96 -17.31 -12.93
N ASP A 3 17.83 -17.81 -14.14
CA ASP A 3 17.71 -17.01 -15.36
C ASP A 3 16.41 -16.20 -15.29
N THR A 4 16.53 -14.90 -15.06
CA THR A 4 15.40 -13.97 -15.20
C THR A 4 15.14 -13.79 -16.69
N ALA A 5 14.27 -14.63 -17.26
CA ALA A 5 13.78 -14.43 -18.61
C ALA A 5 12.99 -13.11 -18.67
N VAL A 6 13.65 -12.06 -19.14
CA VAL A 6 13.00 -10.78 -19.45
C VAL A 6 12.19 -11.00 -20.72
N ILE A 7 10.86 -11.07 -20.58
CA ILE A 7 9.95 -11.11 -21.74
C ILE A 7 9.97 -9.71 -22.36
N SER A 8 10.80 -9.53 -23.38
CA SER A 8 10.82 -8.32 -24.20
C SER A 8 9.52 -8.21 -24.98
N LEU A 9 8.70 -7.21 -24.62
CA LEU A 9 7.42 -6.98 -25.26
C LEU A 9 7.61 -6.09 -26.51
N THR A 10 7.87 -6.71 -27.66
CA THR A 10 7.87 -5.99 -28.94
C THR A 10 6.43 -5.76 -29.38
N LEU A 11 5.96 -4.51 -29.26
CA LEU A 11 4.75 -4.07 -29.95
C LEU A 11 5.00 -4.17 -31.47
N LEU A 12 4.26 -5.04 -32.16
CA LEU A 12 4.29 -5.16 -33.61
C LEU A 12 3.86 -3.82 -34.25
N PRO A 13 4.76 -3.12 -34.97
CA PRO A 13 4.39 -1.89 -35.66
C PRO A 13 3.54 -2.27 -36.89
N GLY A 14 2.27 -1.82 -36.94
CA GLY A 14 1.45 -2.00 -38.14
C GLY A 14 -0.07 -2.04 -38.01
N ARG A 15 -0.67 -1.86 -36.82
CA ARG A 15 -2.14 -1.91 -36.67
C ARG A 15 -2.72 -0.51 -36.48
N THR A 16 -3.44 0.01 -37.48
CA THR A 16 -4.12 1.32 -37.46
C THR A 16 -5.62 1.22 -37.15
N ASP A 17 -6.15 0.01 -36.96
CA ASP A 17 -7.54 -0.23 -36.59
C ASP A 17 -7.72 -0.13 -35.07
N THR A 18 -8.31 0.97 -34.61
CA THR A 18 -8.48 1.32 -33.19
C THR A 18 -9.27 0.30 -32.38
N THR A 19 -10.23 -0.40 -33.00
CA THR A 19 -11.04 -1.43 -32.32
C THR A 19 -10.23 -2.69 -32.04
N ARG A 20 -9.35 -3.04 -32.98
CA ARG A 20 -8.42 -4.17 -32.88
C ARG A 20 -7.32 -3.91 -31.86
N ILE A 21 -6.76 -2.71 -31.87
CA ILE A 21 -5.75 -2.25 -30.90
C ILE A 21 -6.29 -2.33 -29.45
N GLY A 22 -7.56 -1.96 -29.24
CA GLY A 22 -8.20 -2.07 -27.91
C GLY A 22 -8.33 -3.52 -27.43
N ARG A 23 -8.74 -4.44 -28.31
CA ARG A 23 -8.83 -5.88 -28.02
C ARG A 23 -7.45 -6.48 -27.75
N ASP A 24 -6.46 -6.19 -28.58
CA ASP A 24 -5.09 -6.69 -28.42
C ASP A 24 -4.46 -6.22 -27.10
N ARG A 25 -4.75 -5.00 -26.68
CA ARG A 25 -4.24 -4.45 -25.41
C ARG A 25 -4.84 -5.16 -24.21
N LEU A 26 -6.12 -5.51 -24.25
CA LEU A 26 -6.76 -6.27 -23.18
C LEU A 26 -6.20 -7.69 -23.12
N GLU A 27 -6.10 -8.37 -24.26
CA GLU A 27 -5.50 -9.72 -24.36
C GLU A 27 -4.07 -9.74 -23.80
N LEU A 28 -3.27 -8.74 -24.16
CA LEU A 28 -1.92 -8.57 -23.64
C LEU A 28 -1.90 -8.30 -22.12
N LEU A 29 -2.76 -7.41 -21.61
CA LEU A 29 -2.80 -7.10 -20.18
C LEU A 29 -3.20 -8.33 -19.36
N THR A 30 -4.18 -9.10 -19.84
CA THR A 30 -4.59 -10.37 -19.24
C THR A 30 -3.43 -11.36 -19.21
N ALA A 31 -2.74 -11.55 -20.35
CA ALA A 31 -1.58 -12.44 -20.42
C ALA A 31 -0.45 -12.03 -19.47
N LEU A 32 -0.23 -10.71 -19.28
CA LEU A 32 0.75 -10.20 -18.32
C LEU A 32 0.34 -10.43 -16.86
N ILE A 33 -0.95 -10.27 -16.52
CA ILE A 33 -1.46 -10.51 -15.16
C ILE A 33 -1.43 -12.01 -14.80
N GLU A 34 -1.70 -12.88 -15.78
CA GLU A 34 -1.68 -14.34 -15.61
C GLU A 34 -0.27 -14.93 -15.60
N ALA A 35 0.74 -14.18 -16.05
CA ALA A 35 2.12 -14.67 -16.12
C ALA A 35 2.69 -15.00 -14.72
N PRO A 36 3.52 -16.07 -14.59
CA PRO A 36 4.10 -16.46 -13.30
C PRO A 36 4.89 -15.37 -12.59
N ALA A 37 5.50 -14.46 -13.36
CA ALA A 37 6.30 -13.34 -12.84
C ALA A 37 5.47 -12.19 -12.26
N PHE A 38 4.16 -12.12 -12.55
CA PHE A 38 3.28 -11.10 -12.00
C PHE A 38 2.97 -11.40 -10.53
N ASP A 39 3.08 -10.42 -9.65
CA ASP A 39 2.89 -10.64 -8.20
C ASP A 39 1.46 -11.17 -7.92
N PRO A 40 1.32 -12.36 -7.31
CA PRO A 40 0.02 -12.93 -6.95
C PRO A 40 -0.88 -12.00 -6.13
N LEU A 41 -0.30 -11.08 -5.35
CA LEU A 41 -1.03 -10.09 -4.56
C LEU A 41 -1.98 -9.23 -5.41
N PHE A 42 -1.63 -8.97 -6.67
CA PHE A 42 -2.39 -8.10 -7.57
C PHE A 42 -3.29 -8.87 -8.55
N ARG A 43 -3.38 -10.20 -8.45
CA ARG A 43 -4.19 -11.02 -9.37
C ARG A 43 -5.66 -11.14 -8.99
N ASP A 44 -5.99 -10.86 -7.74
CA ASP A 44 -7.38 -10.96 -7.28
C ASP A 44 -8.22 -9.79 -7.82
N THR A 45 -9.52 -10.02 -8.00
CA THR A 45 -10.49 -9.01 -8.44
C THR A 45 -10.52 -7.83 -7.47
N LEU A 46 -10.35 -8.11 -6.18
CA LEU A 46 -10.19 -7.12 -5.13
C LEU A 46 -8.79 -7.25 -4.54
N ILE A 47 -7.94 -6.25 -4.78
CA ILE A 47 -6.61 -6.20 -4.19
C ILE A 47 -6.76 -5.96 -2.68
N PHE A 48 -6.49 -7.00 -1.89
CA PHE A 48 -6.44 -6.90 -0.43
C PHE A 48 -4.99 -6.99 0.05
N ILE A 49 -4.48 -5.88 0.58
CA ILE A 49 -3.15 -5.83 1.20
C ILE A 49 -3.33 -5.89 2.72
N PRO A 50 -2.85 -6.96 3.38
CA PRO A 50 -2.88 -7.05 4.84
C PRO A 50 -2.24 -5.80 5.49
N PRO A 51 -2.80 -5.30 6.61
CA PRO A 51 -2.32 -4.09 7.27
C PRO A 51 -0.80 -4.06 7.51
N GLN A 52 -0.25 -5.22 7.93
CA GLN A 52 1.16 -5.43 8.24
C GLN A 52 1.89 -6.27 7.17
N HIS A 53 1.51 -6.13 5.89
CA HIS A 53 2.18 -6.84 4.78
C HIS A 53 3.71 -6.58 4.79
N PRO A 54 4.56 -7.60 4.65
CA PRO A 54 6.02 -7.44 4.82
C PRO A 54 6.65 -6.41 3.88
N VAL A 55 6.09 -6.23 2.68
CA VAL A 55 6.60 -5.28 1.65
C VAL A 55 5.70 -4.05 1.51
N TYR A 56 4.39 -4.23 1.65
CA TYR A 56 3.36 -3.24 1.30
C TYR A 56 2.57 -2.78 2.53
N ALA A 57 3.14 -2.95 3.74
CA ALA A 57 2.48 -2.55 4.97
C ALA A 57 2.10 -1.07 4.90
N TRP A 58 0.85 -0.82 5.24
CA TRP A 58 0.25 0.49 5.19
C TRP A 58 -0.24 0.93 6.58
N GLN A 59 -0.43 0.03 7.53
CA GLN A 59 -1.01 0.39 8.82
C GLN A 59 0.00 1.08 9.74
N CYS A 60 -0.48 2.10 10.46
CA CYS A 60 0.27 2.70 11.55
C CYS A 60 0.79 1.63 12.53
N ALA A 61 2.04 1.75 12.97
CA ALA A 61 2.67 0.79 13.88
C ALA A 61 2.12 0.80 15.31
N VAL A 62 1.30 1.79 15.68
CA VAL A 62 0.61 1.82 16.97
C VAL A 62 -0.54 0.83 16.92
N ASP A 63 -0.59 -0.06 17.90
CA ASP A 63 -1.60 -1.12 17.95
C ASP A 63 -3.02 -0.54 17.94
N GLY A 64 -3.95 -1.24 17.27
CA GLY A 64 -5.32 -0.77 17.06
C GLY A 64 -5.49 0.42 16.10
N CYS A 65 -4.43 1.12 15.68
CA CYS A 65 -4.55 2.25 14.76
C CYS A 65 -4.75 1.78 13.32
N LYS A 66 -5.94 1.96 12.75
CA LYS A 66 -6.28 1.55 11.36
C LYS A 66 -6.02 2.64 10.30
N ARG A 67 -5.11 3.58 10.59
CA ARG A 67 -4.73 4.68 9.67
C ARG A 67 -3.53 4.28 8.81
N ILE A 68 -3.45 4.93 7.64
CA ILE A 68 -2.29 4.79 6.76
C ILE A 68 -1.08 5.45 7.42
N ARG A 69 0.05 4.73 7.42
CA ARG A 69 1.36 5.22 7.86
C ARG A 69 2.04 6.03 6.77
N ARG A 70 2.86 6.99 7.16
CA ARG A 70 3.89 7.56 6.29
C ARG A 70 5.09 6.62 6.28
N ILE A 71 5.70 6.43 5.11
CA ILE A 71 6.82 5.50 4.91
C ILE A 71 8.01 5.84 5.83
N SER A 72 8.29 7.13 6.04
CA SER A 72 9.48 7.58 6.79
C SER A 72 9.47 7.24 8.29
N HIS A 73 8.30 7.11 8.92
CA HIS A 73 8.22 6.97 10.39
C HIS A 73 7.47 5.73 10.86
N ASN A 74 6.90 4.93 9.96
CA ASN A 74 5.98 3.82 10.27
C ASN A 74 4.74 4.25 11.10
N LEU A 75 4.47 5.54 11.20
CA LEU A 75 3.37 6.13 11.95
C LEU A 75 2.42 6.89 11.00
N CYS A 76 1.15 6.99 11.38
CA CYS A 76 0.24 7.93 10.75
C CYS A 76 0.62 9.38 11.11
N ASN A 77 0.05 10.36 10.42
CA ASN A 77 0.39 11.77 10.66
C ASN A 77 0.19 12.20 12.12
N THR A 78 -0.92 11.79 12.74
CA THR A 78 -1.26 12.14 14.12
C THR A 78 -0.25 11.54 15.12
N HIS A 79 -0.02 10.22 15.06
CA HIS A 79 0.96 9.59 15.95
C HIS A 79 2.40 10.04 15.69
N ASN A 80 2.72 10.52 14.47
CA ASN A 80 4.02 11.13 14.22
C ASN A 80 4.20 12.43 14.99
N LEU A 81 3.20 13.31 15.01
CA LEU A 81 3.24 14.56 15.79
C LEU A 81 3.29 14.29 17.30
N GLU A 82 2.53 13.30 17.78
CA GLU A 82 2.58 12.91 19.18
C GLU A 82 3.93 12.29 19.57
N TRP A 83 4.52 11.51 18.66
CA TRP A 83 5.87 10.98 18.84
C TRP A 83 6.90 12.12 18.95
N GLU A 84 6.85 13.11 18.06
CA GLU A 84 7.75 14.27 18.10
C GLU A 84 7.66 15.04 19.43
N GLN A 85 6.46 15.17 20.00
CA GLN A 85 6.26 15.79 21.32
C GLN A 85 6.81 14.91 22.45
N ALA A 86 6.52 13.60 22.40
CA ALA A 86 6.99 12.63 23.39
C ALA A 86 8.53 12.55 23.42
N GLU A 87 9.16 12.57 22.25
CA GLU A 87 10.61 12.55 22.07
C GLU A 87 11.27 13.78 22.72
N GLN A 88 10.68 14.98 22.57
CA GLN A 88 11.16 16.20 23.23
C GLN A 88 11.11 16.12 24.77
N THR A 89 10.20 15.32 25.32
CA THR A 89 10.08 15.06 26.76
C THR A 89 10.98 13.91 27.26
N GLY A 90 11.83 13.34 26.38
CA GLY A 90 12.74 12.25 26.71
C GLY A 90 12.07 10.87 26.72
N GLN A 91 10.85 10.73 26.21
CA GLN A 91 10.18 9.44 26.13
C GLN A 91 10.80 8.56 25.02
N THR A 92 10.95 7.27 25.29
CA THR A 92 11.45 6.33 24.28
C THR A 92 10.36 5.89 23.30
N LYS A 93 10.76 5.58 22.06
CA LYS A 93 9.83 5.14 21.01
C LYS A 93 9.08 3.85 21.34
N ARG A 94 9.74 2.93 22.05
CA ARG A 94 9.11 1.71 22.56
C ARG A 94 7.99 2.04 23.56
N ALA A 95 8.27 2.89 24.54
CA ALA A 95 7.29 3.29 25.54
C ALA A 95 6.10 4.06 24.91
N PHE A 96 6.36 4.82 23.84
CA PHE A 96 5.31 5.46 23.05
C PHE A 96 4.39 4.43 22.36
N MET A 97 4.96 3.38 21.75
CA MET A 97 4.20 2.36 21.01
C MET A 97 3.33 1.46 21.90
N GLU A 98 3.65 1.33 23.18
CA GLU A 98 2.87 0.54 24.15
C GLU A 98 1.58 1.23 24.62
N ARG A 99 1.38 2.50 24.26
CA ARG A 99 0.16 3.25 24.60
C ARG A 99 -1.02 2.85 23.70
N PRO A 100 -2.24 2.76 24.28
CA PRO A 100 -3.44 2.60 23.47
C PRO A 100 -3.63 3.79 22.52
N PRO A 101 -4.17 3.57 21.31
CA PRO A 101 -4.33 4.61 20.31
C PRO A 101 -5.31 5.68 20.82
N LEU A 102 -4.85 6.93 20.92
CA LEU A 102 -5.70 8.08 21.26
C LEU A 102 -6.52 8.56 20.06
N CYS A 103 -6.07 8.23 18.85
CA CYS A 103 -6.72 8.67 17.64
C CYS A 103 -7.97 7.81 17.36
N PRO A 104 -9.19 8.39 17.28
CA PRO A 104 -10.42 7.63 17.09
C PRO A 104 -10.36 6.82 15.79
N PRO A 105 -10.97 5.64 15.66
CA PRO A 105 -10.90 4.83 14.45
C PRO A 105 -11.35 5.63 13.21
N ARG A 106 -10.80 5.28 12.04
CA ARG A 106 -11.14 5.95 10.77
C ARG A 106 -12.64 5.75 10.50
N GLY A 107 -13.41 6.82 10.53
CA GLY A 107 -14.88 6.81 10.31
C GLY A 107 -15.68 7.49 11.41
N GLU A 108 -15.09 7.75 12.58
CA GLU A 108 -15.74 8.53 13.64
C GLU A 108 -15.46 10.02 13.42
N TRP A 109 -16.30 10.69 12.64
CA TRP A 109 -16.45 12.14 12.75
C TRP A 109 -17.21 12.40 14.06
N THR A 110 -16.50 12.65 15.16
CA THR A 110 -17.15 13.20 16.34
C THR A 110 -17.68 14.58 15.98
N THR A 111 -19.00 14.72 15.95
CA THR A 111 -19.70 16.00 15.98
C THR A 111 -19.35 16.66 17.31
N ALA A 112 -18.25 17.39 17.37
CA ALA A 112 -17.83 18.13 18.55
C ALA A 112 -17.33 19.50 18.11
N GLY A 113 -18.20 20.49 18.28
CA GLY A 113 -17.92 21.90 18.01
C GLY A 113 -19.19 22.70 17.73
N ALA A 114 -20.08 22.76 18.74
CA ALA A 114 -21.10 23.79 18.88
C ALA A 114 -20.46 25.13 19.25
#